data_AF-A0A924S6R4-F1
#
_entry.id   AF-A0A924S6R4-F1
#
_cell.length_a   1.000
_cell.length_b   1.000
_cell.length_c   1.000
_cell.angle_alpha   90.00
_cell.angle_beta   90.00
_cell.angle_gamma   90.00
#
_symmetry.space_group_name_H-M   'P 1'
#
loop_
_entity.id
_entity.type
_entity.pdbx_description
1 polymer ?
#
loop_
_entity_poly.entity_id
_entity_poly.type
_entity_poly.pdbx_seq_one_letter_code
_entity_poly.pdbx_strand_id
1 'polypeptide(L)'
;MLDIKDDKTDTETHEMTGRCPFGGDRVGGALGTPPTLSDWYPNRLKVEQLHANGPQADPLGDAFDYAEAFDKIDYAALKQDIKAFLTTPVAWWPSDYGNYGPQMIRMAWHAAGTYRISDGRGGAGEALQRFAPVESWWDNGNTDKSRRLIWPIKQKYGSALSWGDLMVLTGNCALEIMGFPTYGFAGGRLDAWEADNSTYWGPEVWDASVANTPDAMVMRDKRWRGQNGDADYDLENPLAASHSALIYVNPEGPYANGDPMGSARDIRTTFTRMAMNDEETVALIAGGHAFGKSHGMVSPKRIGPPPEIAPMEAMGLGWRNPEGTGFGEFTMTNGIEGSWTPNPTQWDNDYLKNLFKFEWQQTKSPAGASQWKPIDPNAPKTPDAHIPGQMNPLMMMTSDIALKTDPAYRAVCEKFLNDFDAFTQAFSKAWYKLTHRDMGPRERYLGPEKRNEDGLLWQDPIPPADHGVIGVGEVAALKTSILAAGVSVSDLVFTAFSAAATYRNSDKRGGANGGRLALAPQKDWAVNRRTVPVVAALKGVM
;
A
#
# COMPACT_ATOMS: atom_id res chain seq x y z
N MET A 1 -56.75 43.15 -18.82
CA MET A 1 -55.29 43.26 -18.61
C MET A 1 -54.85 44.52 -19.33
N LEU A 2 -54.11 45.41 -18.64
CA LEU A 2 -53.54 46.58 -19.28
C LEU A 2 -52.28 46.12 -20.01
N ASP A 3 -52.35 45.97 -21.33
CA ASP A 3 -51.18 45.64 -22.14
C ASP A 3 -50.21 46.82 -22.13
N ILE A 4 -49.00 46.59 -21.63
CA ILE A 4 -47.87 47.48 -21.87
C ILE A 4 -47.54 47.34 -23.36
N LYS A 5 -48.04 48.27 -24.17
CA LYS A 5 -47.82 48.27 -25.62
C LYS A 5 -46.44 48.80 -26.02
N ASP A 6 -45.84 49.61 -25.16
CA ASP A 6 -44.53 50.21 -25.35
C ASP A 6 -43.68 49.91 -24.12
N ASP A 7 -42.80 48.92 -24.24
CA ASP A 7 -41.73 48.72 -23.26
C ASP A 7 -40.76 49.91 -23.38
N LYS A 8 -40.77 50.78 -22.37
CA LYS A 8 -39.89 51.95 -22.27
C LYS A 8 -38.61 51.64 -21.49
N THR A 9 -38.37 50.38 -21.16
CA THR A 9 -37.15 49.98 -20.47
C THR A 9 -36.01 49.81 -21.47
N ASP A 10 -34.87 50.39 -21.13
CA ASP A 10 -33.63 50.15 -21.84
C ASP A 10 -33.04 48.83 -21.33
N THR A 11 -33.08 47.81 -22.18
CA THR A 11 -32.50 46.50 -21.91
C THR A 11 -31.16 46.32 -22.61
N GLU A 12 -30.63 47.37 -23.26
CA GLU A 12 -29.30 47.34 -23.87
C GLU A 12 -28.25 47.20 -22.76
N THR A 13 -27.62 46.03 -22.71
CA THR A 13 -26.51 45.81 -21.78
C THR A 13 -25.32 46.64 -22.22
N HIS A 14 -24.68 47.35 -21.29
CA HIS A 14 -23.41 48.03 -21.53
C HIS A 14 -22.41 47.07 -22.22
N GLU A 15 -21.93 47.44 -23.41
CA GLU A 15 -20.89 46.68 -24.09
C GLU A 15 -19.59 46.75 -23.28
N MET A 16 -19.30 45.66 -22.58
CA MET A 16 -18.05 45.55 -21.84
C MET A 16 -16.90 45.33 -22.82
N THR A 17 -15.95 46.27 -22.85
CA THR A 17 -14.75 46.18 -23.70
C THR A 17 -13.73 45.16 -23.17
N GLY A 18 -12.94 44.57 -24.06
CA GLY A 18 -11.87 43.60 -23.71
C GLY A 18 -11.74 42.46 -24.72
N ARG A 19 -10.81 41.53 -24.47
CA ARG A 19 -10.60 40.32 -25.29
C ARG A 19 -11.54 39.16 -24.93
N CYS A 20 -12.20 39.20 -23.77
CA CYS A 20 -13.19 38.21 -23.34
C CYS A 20 -14.61 38.62 -23.76
N PRO A 21 -15.48 37.69 -24.21
CA PRO A 21 -16.87 38.00 -24.58
C PRO A 21 -17.72 38.65 -23.47
N PHE A 22 -17.25 38.61 -22.22
CA PHE A 22 -17.89 39.21 -21.05
C PHE A 22 -17.08 40.38 -20.47
N GLY A 23 -16.21 41.00 -21.27
CA GLY A 23 -15.35 42.11 -20.86
C GLY A 23 -14.04 41.67 -20.19
N GLY A 24 -13.01 42.53 -20.30
CA GLY A 24 -11.68 42.32 -19.72
C GLY A 24 -10.73 41.43 -20.55
N ASP A 25 -9.49 41.32 -20.08
CA ASP A 25 -8.37 40.66 -20.79
C ASP A 25 -7.80 39.43 -20.05
N ARG A 26 -8.46 39.01 -18.97
CA ARG A 26 -8.01 37.91 -18.10
C ARG A 26 -9.16 36.95 -17.84
N VAL A 27 -8.86 35.65 -17.88
CA VAL A 27 -9.75 34.59 -17.39
C VAL A 27 -9.12 34.02 -16.12
N GLY A 28 -9.85 34.08 -15.01
CA GLY A 28 -9.48 33.49 -13.72
C GLY A 28 -10.71 32.93 -13.01
N GLY A 29 -10.50 32.11 -11.97
CA GLY A 29 -11.61 31.58 -11.15
C GLY A 29 -12.33 30.36 -11.72
N ALA A 30 -11.60 29.41 -12.31
CA ALA A 30 -12.16 28.10 -12.64
C ALA A 30 -12.57 27.34 -11.36
N LEU A 31 -13.53 26.43 -11.45
CA LEU A 31 -13.91 25.55 -10.34
C LEU A 31 -12.65 24.93 -9.71
N GLY A 32 -12.49 25.07 -8.39
CA GLY A 32 -11.32 24.57 -7.66
C GLY A 32 -10.13 25.54 -7.58
N THR A 33 -10.16 26.68 -8.27
CA THR A 33 -9.13 27.72 -8.12
C THR A 33 -9.24 28.39 -6.74
N PRO A 34 -8.16 28.48 -5.95
CA PRO A 34 -8.19 29.21 -4.68
C PRO A 34 -8.57 30.70 -4.84
N PRO A 35 -9.19 31.32 -3.82
CA PRO A 35 -9.55 30.70 -2.54
C PRO A 35 -10.85 29.91 -2.62
N THR A 36 -10.82 28.69 -2.11
CA THR A 36 -11.95 27.77 -1.91
C THR A 36 -12.34 27.72 -0.42
N LEU A 37 -13.38 26.97 -0.06
CA LEU A 37 -13.87 26.86 1.32
C LEU A 37 -12.77 26.47 2.33
N SER A 38 -11.87 25.58 1.93
CA SER A 38 -10.75 25.12 2.76
C SER A 38 -9.70 26.22 3.00
N ASP A 39 -9.54 27.15 2.07
CA ASP A 39 -8.62 28.29 2.22
C ASP A 39 -9.18 29.33 3.20
N TRP A 40 -10.51 29.56 3.18
CA TRP A 40 -11.17 30.48 4.10
C TRP A 40 -11.27 29.94 5.53
N TYR A 41 -11.55 28.65 5.69
CA TYR A 41 -11.81 28.03 7.00
C TYR A 41 -11.06 26.70 7.17
N PRO A 42 -9.72 26.71 7.30
CA PRO A 42 -8.91 25.49 7.31
C PRO A 42 -9.25 24.53 8.47
N ASN A 43 -9.78 25.05 9.59
CA ASN A 43 -10.12 24.29 10.79
C ASN A 43 -11.61 23.87 10.88
N ARG A 44 -12.39 24.05 9.82
CA ARG A 44 -13.81 23.62 9.81
C ARG A 44 -13.91 22.08 9.90
N LEU A 45 -15.00 21.59 10.49
CA LEU A 45 -15.37 20.19 10.36
C LEU A 45 -15.71 19.88 8.88
N LYS A 46 -14.95 18.98 8.26
CA LYS A 46 -15.09 18.59 6.86
C LYS A 46 -16.10 17.45 6.69
N VAL A 47 -17.38 17.73 6.86
CA VAL A 47 -18.46 16.72 6.71
C VAL A 47 -18.54 16.15 5.29
N GLU A 48 -18.04 16.89 4.30
CA GLU A 48 -17.91 16.47 2.91
C GLU A 48 -17.10 15.17 2.73
N GLN A 49 -16.19 14.83 3.64
CA GLN A 49 -15.42 13.58 3.60
C GLN A 49 -16.29 12.31 3.78
N LEU A 50 -17.52 12.45 4.27
CA LEU A 50 -18.48 11.33 4.41
C LEU A 50 -19.06 10.88 3.07
N HIS A 51 -18.82 11.64 1.99
CA HIS A 51 -19.34 11.37 0.65
C HIS A 51 -18.26 10.89 -0.33
N ALA A 52 -17.02 10.72 0.12
CA ALA A 52 -15.91 10.27 -0.72
C ALA A 52 -16.09 8.82 -1.16
N ASN A 53 -15.73 8.52 -2.41
CA ASN A 53 -15.85 7.21 -3.06
C ASN A 53 -17.23 6.57 -2.87
N GLY A 54 -18.29 7.40 -2.93
CA GLY A 54 -19.67 6.95 -2.83
C GLY A 54 -20.20 6.29 -4.12
N PRO A 55 -21.45 5.80 -4.12
CA PRO A 55 -22.03 5.10 -5.28
C PRO A 55 -22.02 5.93 -6.58
N GLN A 56 -22.07 7.26 -6.49
CA GLN A 56 -22.01 8.14 -7.66
C GLN A 56 -20.63 8.19 -8.34
N ALA A 57 -19.56 7.83 -7.64
CA ALA A 57 -18.23 7.75 -8.20
C ALA A 57 -18.00 6.45 -8.98
N ASP A 58 -18.78 5.40 -8.71
CA ASP A 58 -18.62 4.08 -9.30
C ASP A 58 -19.27 3.99 -10.70
N PRO A 59 -18.49 3.86 -11.79
CA PRO A 59 -19.03 3.72 -13.14
C PRO A 59 -19.65 2.33 -13.42
N LEU A 60 -19.48 1.34 -12.54
CA LEU A 60 -20.04 0.00 -12.69
C LEU A 60 -21.47 -0.10 -12.16
N GLY A 61 -21.81 0.74 -11.17
CA GLY A 61 -23.14 0.88 -10.58
C GLY A 61 -23.55 -0.29 -9.66
N ASP A 62 -24.63 -0.07 -8.90
CA ASP A 62 -25.08 -0.96 -7.80
C ASP A 62 -25.42 -2.40 -8.22
N ALA A 63 -25.70 -2.62 -9.51
CA ALA A 63 -26.06 -3.95 -10.03
C ALA A 63 -24.83 -4.83 -10.35
N PHE A 64 -23.61 -4.27 -10.34
CA PHE A 64 -22.41 -5.02 -10.63
C PHE A 64 -21.94 -5.83 -9.41
N ASP A 65 -21.95 -7.16 -9.54
CA ASP A 65 -21.36 -8.06 -8.56
C ASP A 65 -19.94 -8.46 -8.98
N TYR A 66 -18.94 -7.89 -8.30
CA TYR A 66 -17.54 -8.20 -8.59
C TYR A 66 -17.19 -9.65 -8.31
N ALA A 67 -17.78 -10.28 -7.29
CA ALA A 67 -17.47 -11.67 -6.96
C ALA A 67 -17.95 -12.61 -8.07
N GLU A 68 -19.18 -12.40 -8.54
CA GLU A 68 -19.73 -13.15 -9.68
C GLU A 68 -18.92 -12.90 -10.96
N ALA A 69 -18.48 -11.65 -11.20
CA ALA A 69 -17.68 -11.31 -12.38
C ALA A 69 -16.29 -11.96 -12.32
N PHE A 70 -15.60 -11.91 -11.18
CA PHE A 70 -14.29 -12.51 -10.97
C PHE A 70 -14.32 -14.03 -11.12
N ASP A 71 -15.35 -14.70 -10.57
CA ASP A 71 -15.51 -16.16 -10.66
C ASP A 71 -15.72 -16.67 -12.11
N LYS A 72 -16.09 -15.78 -13.05
CA LYS A 72 -16.21 -16.10 -14.49
C LYS A 72 -14.88 -16.03 -15.23
N ILE A 73 -13.81 -15.51 -14.62
CA ILE A 73 -12.49 -15.45 -15.25
C ILE A 73 -11.92 -16.86 -15.35
N ASP A 74 -11.39 -17.22 -16.53
CA ASP A 74 -10.44 -18.32 -16.64
C ASP A 74 -9.13 -17.93 -15.92
N TYR A 75 -9.06 -18.31 -14.64
CA TYR A 75 -7.99 -17.93 -13.74
C TYR A 75 -6.63 -18.49 -14.21
N ALA A 76 -6.62 -19.69 -14.81
CA ALA A 76 -5.40 -20.28 -15.34
C ALA A 76 -4.88 -19.48 -16.55
N ALA A 77 -5.77 -19.09 -17.47
CA ALA A 77 -5.44 -18.23 -18.60
C ALA A 77 -4.96 -16.85 -18.13
N LEU A 78 -5.59 -16.26 -17.11
CA LEU A 78 -5.15 -14.98 -16.53
C LEU A 78 -3.72 -15.07 -16.01
N LYS A 79 -3.40 -16.09 -15.20
CA LYS A 79 -2.02 -16.28 -14.73
C LYS A 79 -1.05 -16.52 -15.88
N GLN A 80 -1.45 -17.25 -16.92
CA GLN A 80 -0.61 -17.48 -18.09
C GLN A 80 -0.29 -16.18 -18.84
N ASP A 81 -1.28 -15.31 -19.07
CA ASP A 81 -1.07 -14.01 -19.70
C ASP A 81 -0.11 -13.13 -18.89
N ILE A 82 -0.30 -13.08 -17.57
CA ILE A 82 0.58 -12.34 -16.66
C ILE A 82 2.01 -12.88 -16.77
N LYS A 83 2.20 -14.21 -16.66
CA LYS A 83 3.51 -14.84 -16.71
C LYS A 83 4.22 -14.64 -18.06
N ALA A 84 3.49 -14.73 -19.17
CA ALA A 84 4.04 -14.46 -20.49
C ALA A 84 4.49 -12.99 -20.62
N PHE A 85 3.67 -12.06 -20.14
CA PHE A 85 3.99 -10.64 -20.14
C PHE A 85 5.26 -10.32 -19.33
N LEU A 86 5.44 -10.93 -18.16
CA LEU A 86 6.59 -10.68 -17.28
C LEU A 86 7.96 -10.90 -17.97
N THR A 87 8.02 -11.73 -19.00
CA THR A 87 9.23 -12.02 -19.78
C THR A 87 9.21 -11.46 -21.21
N THR A 88 8.30 -10.52 -21.49
CA THR A 88 8.16 -9.88 -22.81
C THR A 88 8.51 -8.40 -22.72
N PRO A 89 9.79 -8.00 -22.88
CA PRO A 89 10.22 -6.61 -22.73
C PRO A 89 9.55 -5.69 -23.76
N VAL A 90 9.25 -4.46 -23.35
CA VAL A 90 8.76 -3.39 -24.23
C VAL A 90 9.78 -2.27 -24.37
N ALA A 91 9.85 -1.64 -25.55
CA ALA A 91 10.90 -0.67 -25.88
C ALA A 91 10.85 0.62 -25.04
N TRP A 92 9.67 1.05 -24.58
CA TRP A 92 9.51 2.29 -23.83
C TRP A 92 9.86 2.17 -22.34
N TRP A 93 10.02 0.93 -21.85
CA TRP A 93 10.48 0.62 -20.50
C TRP A 93 11.04 -0.80 -20.46
N PRO A 94 12.25 -1.05 -20.98
CA PRO A 94 12.81 -2.40 -21.07
C PRO A 94 12.93 -3.06 -19.69
N SER A 95 12.71 -4.36 -19.60
CA SER A 95 12.88 -5.10 -18.35
C SER A 95 14.35 -5.29 -18.02
N ASP A 96 14.71 -5.07 -16.75
CA ASP A 96 15.99 -5.53 -16.24
C ASP A 96 16.09 -7.06 -16.40
N TYR A 97 17.25 -7.55 -16.86
CA TYR A 97 17.52 -8.99 -16.97
C TYR A 97 16.51 -9.77 -17.85
N GLY A 98 15.77 -9.07 -18.72
CA GLY A 98 14.71 -9.67 -19.53
C GLY A 98 13.47 -10.10 -18.72
N ASN A 99 13.31 -9.66 -17.46
CA ASN A 99 12.23 -10.09 -16.58
C ASN A 99 11.69 -8.94 -15.71
N TYR A 100 10.41 -8.57 -15.87
CA TYR A 100 9.74 -7.55 -15.04
C TYR A 100 9.40 -8.04 -13.62
N GLY A 101 9.61 -9.33 -13.31
CA GLY A 101 9.26 -9.96 -12.06
C GLY A 101 9.63 -9.12 -10.83
N PRO A 102 10.90 -8.73 -10.64
CA PRO A 102 11.30 -7.93 -9.48
C PRO A 102 10.59 -6.57 -9.40
N GLN A 103 10.39 -5.89 -10.53
CA GLN A 103 9.64 -4.63 -10.59
C GLN A 103 8.17 -4.83 -10.16
N MET A 104 7.55 -5.94 -10.55
CA MET A 104 6.15 -6.25 -10.19
C MET A 104 5.99 -6.72 -8.74
N ILE A 105 7.00 -7.39 -8.17
CA ILE A 105 7.06 -7.66 -6.73
C ILE A 105 7.10 -6.35 -5.96
N ARG A 106 7.96 -5.40 -6.37
CA ARG A 106 8.00 -4.07 -5.75
C ARG A 106 6.65 -3.35 -5.85
N MET A 107 6.00 -3.37 -7.02
CA MET A 107 4.68 -2.74 -7.19
C MET A 107 3.64 -3.32 -6.20
N ALA A 108 3.56 -4.65 -6.09
CA ALA A 108 2.63 -5.32 -5.18
C ALA A 108 2.99 -5.08 -3.70
N TRP A 109 4.29 -5.14 -3.35
CA TRP A 109 4.82 -4.78 -2.03
C TRP A 109 4.40 -3.37 -1.64
N HIS A 110 4.60 -2.38 -2.52
CA HIS A 110 4.27 -0.99 -2.25
C HIS A 110 2.76 -0.73 -2.19
N ALA A 111 1.97 -1.45 -2.98
CA ALA A 111 0.51 -1.34 -2.93
C ALA A 111 -0.01 -1.81 -1.58
N ALA A 112 0.41 -3.00 -1.14
CA ALA A 112 0.01 -3.55 0.15
C ALA A 112 0.69 -2.85 1.35
N GLY A 113 1.88 -2.30 1.13
CA GLY A 113 2.81 -1.81 2.14
C GLY A 113 2.42 -0.50 2.81
N THR A 114 1.34 0.15 2.42
CA THR A 114 0.90 1.41 3.07
C THR A 114 -0.03 1.19 4.28
N TYR A 115 -0.45 -0.05 4.52
CA TYR A 115 -1.41 -0.43 5.57
C TYR A 115 -0.93 -0.13 6.99
N ARG A 116 -1.83 0.25 7.89
CA ARG A 116 -1.52 0.51 9.31
C ARG A 116 -2.55 -0.10 10.24
N ILE A 117 -2.11 -0.76 11.31
CA ILE A 117 -3.02 -1.46 12.23
C ILE A 117 -3.93 -0.51 13.02
N SER A 118 -3.47 0.70 13.29
CA SER A 118 -4.11 1.69 14.16
C SER A 118 -5.53 2.02 13.69
N ASP A 119 -5.70 2.22 12.38
CA ASP A 119 -6.96 2.64 11.75
C ASP A 119 -7.35 1.80 10.54
N GLY A 120 -6.52 0.81 10.17
CA GLY A 120 -6.78 -0.13 9.08
C GLY A 120 -6.66 0.49 7.69
N ARG A 121 -6.25 1.76 7.57
CA ARG A 121 -6.12 2.50 6.31
C ARG A 121 -4.83 2.15 5.57
N GLY A 122 -4.80 2.47 4.28
CA GLY A 122 -3.76 2.01 3.36
C GLY A 122 -3.98 0.55 2.95
N GLY A 123 -2.96 -0.03 2.31
CA GLY A 123 -3.04 -1.39 1.76
C GLY A 123 -3.48 -1.42 0.29
N ALA A 124 -3.62 -2.64 -0.22
CA ALA A 124 -3.92 -2.91 -1.63
C ALA A 124 -5.43 -3.03 -1.91
N GLY A 125 -6.26 -3.10 -0.86
CA GLY A 125 -7.67 -3.47 -0.91
C GLY A 125 -8.56 -2.55 -1.76
N GLU A 126 -8.15 -1.30 -1.96
CA GLU A 126 -8.87 -0.28 -2.74
C GLU A 126 -8.06 0.21 -3.96
N ALA A 127 -6.90 -0.39 -4.23
CA ALA A 127 -6.01 -0.03 -5.34
C ALA A 127 -5.55 1.45 -5.36
N LEU A 128 -5.39 2.06 -4.17
CA LEU A 128 -5.04 3.48 -4.03
C LEU A 128 -3.67 3.87 -4.63
N GLN A 129 -2.79 2.92 -4.95
CA GLN A 129 -1.55 3.20 -5.68
C GLN A 129 -1.79 3.81 -7.08
N ARG A 130 -3.02 3.80 -7.58
CA ARG A 130 -3.44 4.44 -8.84
C ARG A 130 -3.83 5.91 -8.70
N PHE A 131 -3.85 6.45 -7.49
CA PHE A 131 -4.32 7.80 -7.22
C PHE A 131 -3.33 8.57 -6.36
N ALA A 132 -3.38 9.90 -6.45
CA ALA A 132 -2.71 10.78 -5.51
C ALA A 132 -3.20 10.56 -4.06
N PRO A 133 -2.33 10.82 -3.05
CA PRO A 133 -0.91 11.15 -3.21
C PRO A 133 -0.03 9.93 -3.46
N VAL A 134 -0.54 8.72 -3.22
CA VAL A 134 0.24 7.47 -3.18
C VAL A 134 0.94 7.21 -4.51
N GLU A 135 0.27 7.41 -5.64
CA GLU A 135 0.87 7.18 -6.95
C GLU A 135 2.07 8.08 -7.26
N SER A 136 2.20 9.21 -6.57
CA SER A 136 3.21 10.24 -6.81
C SER A 136 4.27 10.34 -5.70
N TRP A 137 4.18 9.49 -4.68
CA TRP A 137 5.22 9.40 -3.65
C TRP A 137 6.58 9.01 -4.23
N TRP A 138 7.65 9.54 -3.63
CA TRP A 138 9.03 9.29 -4.02
C TRP A 138 9.33 7.79 -4.05
N ASP A 139 8.91 7.08 -3.01
CA ASP A 139 9.13 5.64 -2.91
C ASP A 139 8.30 4.84 -3.92
N ASN A 140 7.29 5.44 -4.53
CA ASN A 140 6.53 4.86 -5.64
C ASN A 140 7.05 5.28 -7.02
N GLY A 141 8.24 5.89 -7.09
CA GLY A 141 8.94 6.18 -8.34
C GLY A 141 8.90 5.01 -9.32
N ASN A 142 8.49 5.28 -10.56
CA ASN A 142 8.35 4.30 -11.65
C ASN A 142 7.33 3.17 -11.43
N THR A 143 6.52 3.20 -10.37
CA THR A 143 5.37 2.28 -10.24
C THR A 143 4.26 2.61 -11.24
N ASP A 144 4.18 3.85 -11.72
CA ASP A 144 3.34 4.26 -12.86
C ASP A 144 3.64 3.44 -14.12
N LYS A 145 4.94 3.16 -14.38
CA LYS A 145 5.38 2.31 -15.49
C LYS A 145 4.92 0.88 -15.26
N SER A 146 5.06 0.38 -14.03
CA SER A 146 4.60 -0.96 -13.63
C SER A 146 3.10 -1.15 -13.88
N ARG A 147 2.27 -0.19 -13.47
CA ARG A 147 0.82 -0.21 -13.69
C ARG A 147 0.46 -0.07 -15.18
N ARG A 148 1.18 0.77 -15.92
CA ARG A 148 0.99 0.92 -17.37
C ARG A 148 1.35 -0.34 -18.15
N LEU A 149 2.37 -1.06 -17.71
CA LEU A 149 2.83 -2.32 -18.28
C LEU A 149 1.77 -3.43 -18.21
N ILE A 150 1.05 -3.53 -17.09
CA ILE A 150 -0.02 -4.53 -16.90
C ILE A 150 -1.40 -4.07 -17.38
N TRP A 151 -1.54 -2.82 -17.84
CA TRP A 151 -2.80 -2.28 -18.38
C TRP A 151 -3.42 -3.15 -19.50
N PRO A 152 -2.68 -3.69 -20.48
CA PRO A 152 -3.26 -4.56 -21.51
C PRO A 152 -3.95 -5.81 -20.93
N ILE A 153 -3.48 -6.32 -19.79
CA ILE A 153 -4.14 -7.43 -19.08
C ILE A 153 -5.44 -6.93 -18.46
N LYS A 154 -5.43 -5.80 -17.76
CA LYS A 154 -6.66 -5.16 -17.24
C LYS A 154 -7.68 -4.91 -18.35
N GLN A 155 -7.23 -4.46 -19.52
CA GLN A 155 -8.07 -4.21 -20.68
C GLN A 155 -8.72 -5.50 -21.21
N LYS A 156 -7.96 -6.60 -21.27
CA LYS A 156 -8.46 -7.92 -21.71
C LYS A 156 -9.53 -8.49 -20.79
N TYR A 157 -9.34 -8.38 -19.48
CA TYR A 157 -10.24 -8.97 -18.47
C TYR A 157 -11.34 -8.01 -17.97
N GLY A 158 -11.28 -6.73 -18.36
CA GLY A 158 -12.36 -5.77 -18.11
C GLY A 158 -12.68 -5.58 -16.63
N SER A 159 -13.95 -5.32 -16.32
CA SER A 159 -14.43 -5.11 -14.95
C SER A 159 -14.38 -6.36 -14.07
N ALA A 160 -14.28 -7.55 -14.66
CA ALA A 160 -14.18 -8.81 -13.92
C ALA A 160 -12.86 -8.94 -13.14
N LEU A 161 -11.83 -8.16 -13.49
CA LEU A 161 -10.55 -8.11 -12.80
C LEU A 161 -10.31 -6.70 -12.27
N SER A 162 -10.34 -6.50 -10.96
CA SER A 162 -9.99 -5.22 -10.35
C SER A 162 -8.50 -4.94 -10.48
N TRP A 163 -8.12 -3.66 -10.44
CA TRP A 163 -6.71 -3.26 -10.38
C TRP A 163 -6.04 -3.74 -9.10
N GLY A 164 -6.75 -3.71 -7.97
CA GLY A 164 -6.23 -4.22 -6.70
C GLY A 164 -5.81 -5.69 -6.81
N ASP A 165 -6.69 -6.54 -7.37
CA ASP A 165 -6.39 -7.95 -7.58
C ASP A 165 -5.30 -8.16 -8.63
N LEU A 166 -5.32 -7.42 -9.75
CA LEU A 166 -4.29 -7.53 -10.78
C LEU A 166 -2.90 -7.15 -10.27
N MET A 167 -2.77 -6.06 -9.50
CA MET A 167 -1.47 -5.62 -8.96
C MET A 167 -0.86 -6.70 -8.05
N VAL A 168 -1.66 -7.26 -7.14
CA VAL A 168 -1.19 -8.30 -6.21
C VAL A 168 -0.93 -9.62 -6.95
N LEU A 169 -1.83 -10.06 -7.83
CA LEU A 169 -1.67 -11.30 -8.59
C LEU A 169 -0.42 -11.24 -9.47
N THR A 170 -0.12 -10.08 -10.06
CA THR A 170 1.10 -9.90 -10.86
C THR A 170 2.36 -10.09 -10.01
N GLY A 171 2.40 -9.53 -8.79
CA GLY A 171 3.49 -9.79 -7.85
C GLY A 171 3.61 -11.26 -7.46
N ASN A 172 2.49 -11.97 -7.29
CA ASN A 172 2.49 -13.40 -6.99
C ASN A 172 3.01 -14.24 -8.16
N CYS A 173 2.54 -13.97 -9.39
CA CYS A 173 3.03 -14.60 -10.60
C CYS A 173 4.52 -14.32 -10.84
N ALA A 174 5.00 -13.12 -10.50
CA ALA A 174 6.41 -12.76 -10.58
C ALA A 174 7.29 -13.64 -9.68
N LEU A 175 6.87 -13.84 -8.42
CA LEU A 175 7.53 -14.77 -7.51
C LEU A 175 7.55 -16.20 -8.08
N GLU A 176 6.42 -16.67 -8.60
CA GLU A 176 6.28 -18.03 -9.14
C GLU A 176 7.22 -18.29 -10.34
N ILE A 177 7.32 -17.37 -11.30
CA ILE A 177 8.20 -17.57 -12.48
C ILE A 177 9.69 -17.51 -12.12
N MET A 178 10.03 -16.88 -11.00
CA MET A 178 11.40 -16.82 -10.47
C MET A 178 11.70 -17.98 -9.51
N GLY A 179 10.82 -18.97 -9.39
CA GLY A 179 11.04 -20.21 -8.65
C GLY A 179 10.63 -20.16 -7.18
N PHE A 180 9.92 -19.13 -6.73
CA PHE A 180 9.45 -19.04 -5.35
C PHE A 180 8.07 -19.70 -5.17
N PRO A 181 7.90 -20.61 -4.19
CA PRO A 181 6.61 -21.23 -3.90
C PRO A 181 5.73 -20.31 -3.03
N THR A 182 4.76 -19.64 -3.65
CA THR A 182 3.80 -18.78 -2.95
C THR A 182 2.81 -19.59 -2.11
N TYR A 183 2.33 -19.01 -1.00
CA TYR A 183 1.42 -19.70 -0.08
C TYR A 183 0.04 -19.90 -0.74
N GLY A 184 -0.40 -18.90 -1.50
CA GLY A 184 -1.65 -18.87 -2.24
C GLY A 184 -1.94 -17.45 -2.74
N PHE A 185 -3.15 -17.25 -3.26
CA PHE A 185 -3.68 -15.95 -3.66
C PHE A 185 -5.20 -15.93 -3.50
N ALA A 186 -5.75 -14.80 -3.08
CA ALA A 186 -7.17 -14.54 -3.16
C ALA A 186 -7.49 -13.21 -3.83
N GLY A 187 -8.49 -13.24 -4.71
CA GLY A 187 -9.15 -12.05 -5.23
C GLY A 187 -10.27 -11.56 -4.32
N GLY A 188 -10.96 -10.50 -4.71
CA GLY A 188 -12.08 -9.89 -3.97
C GLY A 188 -11.86 -8.44 -3.54
N ARG A 189 -10.81 -7.78 -4.04
CA ARG A 189 -10.55 -6.35 -3.81
C ARG A 189 -11.43 -5.51 -4.73
N LEU A 190 -12.11 -4.53 -4.15
CA LEU A 190 -12.97 -3.60 -4.89
C LEU A 190 -12.17 -2.32 -5.14
N ASP A 191 -12.07 -1.92 -6.40
CA ASP A 191 -11.34 -0.71 -6.76
C ASP A 191 -12.03 0.54 -6.21
N ALA A 192 -11.26 1.49 -5.68
CA ALA A 192 -11.73 2.86 -5.51
C ALA A 192 -11.76 3.60 -6.86
N TRP A 193 -12.64 4.60 -6.92
CA TRP A 193 -12.85 5.46 -8.08
C TRP A 193 -12.42 6.91 -7.86
N GLU A 194 -12.13 7.26 -6.61
CA GLU A 194 -11.62 8.58 -6.21
C GLU A 194 -10.35 8.43 -5.36
N ALA A 195 -9.52 9.47 -5.35
CA ALA A 195 -8.39 9.57 -4.43
C ALA A 195 -8.86 9.66 -2.97
N ASP A 196 -8.15 9.00 -2.06
CA ASP A 196 -8.42 9.10 -0.63
C ASP A 196 -7.84 10.40 -0.06
N ASN A 197 -8.70 11.41 0.09
CA ASN A 197 -8.38 12.70 0.70
C ASN A 197 -8.62 12.74 2.23
N SER A 198 -8.88 11.60 2.86
CA SER A 198 -9.23 11.49 4.27
C SER A 198 -8.15 10.83 5.12
N THR A 199 -7.23 10.06 4.52
CA THR A 199 -6.13 9.43 5.27
C THR A 199 -5.10 10.47 5.73
N TYR A 200 -4.84 10.47 7.04
CA TYR A 200 -3.73 11.21 7.64
C TYR A 200 -2.41 10.47 7.41
N TRP A 201 -1.66 10.91 6.39
CA TRP A 201 -0.33 10.38 6.02
C TRP A 201 0.83 11.03 6.77
N GLY A 202 0.57 12.13 7.47
CA GLY A 202 1.54 12.81 8.33
C GLY A 202 1.36 14.33 8.35
N PRO A 203 2.08 15.00 9.26
CA PRO A 203 2.04 16.45 9.43
C PRO A 203 2.92 17.23 8.44
N GLU A 204 3.79 16.55 7.70
CA GLU A 204 4.67 17.18 6.71
C GLU A 204 3.91 17.53 5.43
N VAL A 205 4.21 18.70 4.86
CA VAL A 205 3.59 19.19 3.62
C VAL A 205 4.69 19.46 2.62
N TRP A 206 4.66 18.76 1.49
CA TRP A 206 5.56 19.01 0.37
C TRP A 206 4.98 20.12 -0.51
N ASP A 207 5.78 21.16 -0.77
CA ASP A 207 5.43 22.25 -1.67
C ASP A 207 6.32 22.20 -2.92
N ALA A 208 5.74 21.73 -4.03
CA ALA A 208 6.43 21.61 -5.31
C ALA A 208 6.86 22.97 -5.91
N SER A 209 6.31 24.10 -5.45
CA SER A 209 6.70 25.43 -5.92
C SER A 209 8.02 25.92 -5.32
N VAL A 210 8.41 25.37 -4.17
CA VAL A 210 9.65 25.71 -3.45
C VAL A 210 10.67 24.57 -3.53
N ALA A 211 10.20 23.32 -3.63
CA ALA A 211 11.06 22.16 -3.73
C ALA A 211 11.82 22.14 -5.07
N ASN A 212 13.15 22.11 -4.99
CA ASN A 212 14.00 22.07 -6.17
C ASN A 212 14.15 20.65 -6.76
N THR A 213 13.68 19.62 -6.05
CA THR A 213 13.85 18.21 -6.40
C THR A 213 12.69 17.35 -5.88
N PRO A 214 12.26 16.29 -6.60
CA PRO A 214 11.16 15.43 -6.14
C PRO A 214 11.46 14.68 -4.84
N ASP A 215 12.71 14.28 -4.57
CA ASP A 215 13.12 13.59 -3.33
C ASP A 215 12.92 14.44 -2.06
N ALA A 216 12.73 15.77 -2.20
CA ALA A 216 12.42 16.65 -1.07
C ALA A 216 11.07 16.36 -0.41
N MET A 217 10.22 15.51 -1.00
CA MET A 217 9.00 15.03 -0.35
C MET A 217 9.25 14.00 0.75
N VAL A 218 10.48 13.51 0.91
CA VAL A 218 10.91 12.59 1.98
C VAL A 218 11.30 13.40 3.21
N MET A 219 10.34 13.63 4.11
CA MET A 219 10.49 14.48 5.30
C MET A 219 10.23 13.68 6.58
N ARG A 220 10.90 14.08 7.66
CA ARG A 220 10.90 13.37 8.97
C ARG A 220 10.61 14.29 10.15
N ASP A 221 10.78 15.60 9.95
CA ASP A 221 11.01 16.61 10.97
C ASP A 221 9.85 16.80 11.96
N LYS A 222 8.65 16.36 11.63
CA LYS A 222 7.45 16.60 12.43
C LYS A 222 6.83 15.35 13.05
N ARG A 223 7.03 14.17 12.44
CA ARG A 223 6.38 12.92 12.86
C ARG A 223 7.07 12.19 14.02
N TRP A 224 8.28 12.56 14.39
CA TRP A 224 9.03 11.90 15.48
C TRP A 224 9.18 12.82 16.69
N ARG A 225 9.03 12.26 17.88
CA ARG A 225 9.50 12.83 19.15
C ARG A 225 10.75 12.07 19.60
N GLY A 226 11.68 12.76 20.26
CA GLY A 226 12.96 12.20 20.70
C GLY A 226 13.95 11.98 19.55
N GLN A 227 15.20 11.62 19.87
CA GLN A 227 16.19 11.21 18.86
C GLN A 227 16.22 9.68 18.74
N ASN A 228 16.65 9.18 17.59
CA ASN A 228 16.71 7.74 17.37
C ASN A 228 17.62 7.06 18.42
N GLY A 229 17.02 6.17 19.22
CA GLY A 229 17.69 5.47 20.33
C GLY A 229 17.39 6.03 21.72
N ASP A 230 16.73 7.18 21.82
CA ASP A 230 16.27 7.74 23.09
C ASP A 230 15.08 6.94 23.65
N ALA A 231 14.85 7.07 24.96
CA ALA A 231 13.75 6.38 25.65
C ALA A 231 12.35 6.93 25.26
N ASP A 232 12.28 8.21 24.85
CA ASP A 232 11.05 8.87 24.40
C ASP A 232 10.90 8.90 22.88
N TYR A 233 11.75 8.16 22.16
CA TYR A 233 11.76 8.02 20.72
C TYR A 233 10.48 7.37 20.21
N ASP A 234 9.62 8.18 19.58
CA ASP A 234 8.25 7.80 19.30
C ASP A 234 7.79 8.37 17.95
N LEU A 235 7.24 7.50 17.11
CA LEU A 235 6.59 7.88 15.86
C LEU A 235 5.15 8.30 16.16
N GLU A 236 4.68 9.43 15.64
CA GLU A 236 3.31 9.89 15.83
C GLU A 236 2.29 8.81 15.40
N ASN A 237 1.36 8.44 16.27
CA ASN A 237 0.24 7.57 15.92
C ASN A 237 -0.83 8.40 15.17
N PRO A 238 -1.41 7.95 14.05
CA PRO A 238 -1.44 6.58 13.50
C PRO A 238 -0.35 6.22 12.47
N LEU A 239 0.72 7.00 12.32
CA LEU A 239 1.70 6.80 11.26
C LEU A 239 2.47 5.48 11.41
N ALA A 240 2.81 4.87 10.29
CA ALA A 240 3.59 3.63 10.23
C ALA A 240 4.79 3.71 9.26
N ALA A 241 5.11 4.91 8.76
CA ALA A 241 6.28 5.17 7.94
C ALA A 241 7.18 6.21 8.62
N SER A 242 8.49 6.00 8.54
CA SER A 242 9.50 6.84 9.20
C SER A 242 9.68 8.21 8.56
N HIS A 243 9.23 8.40 7.31
CA HIS A 243 9.26 9.64 6.56
C HIS A 243 8.00 9.77 5.69
N SER A 244 7.64 10.99 5.29
CA SER A 244 6.59 11.22 4.30
C SER A 244 7.00 10.63 2.96
N ALA A 245 6.01 10.21 2.17
CA ALA A 245 6.23 9.65 0.84
C ALA A 245 7.16 8.42 0.75
N LEU A 246 7.40 7.74 1.88
CA LEU A 246 8.00 6.41 1.96
C LEU A 246 6.96 5.37 2.40
N ILE A 247 7.17 4.12 2.01
CA ILE A 247 6.32 3.01 2.45
C ILE A 247 6.61 2.66 3.92
N TYR A 248 7.90 2.44 4.27
CA TYR A 248 8.32 2.08 5.63
C TYR A 248 9.46 2.97 6.14
N VAL A 249 10.69 2.69 5.69
CA VAL A 249 11.91 3.30 6.20
C VAL A 249 12.74 3.96 5.10
N ASN A 250 13.58 4.93 5.47
CA ASN A 250 14.57 5.47 4.54
C ASN A 250 15.69 4.43 4.33
N PRO A 251 15.95 3.99 3.09
CA PRO A 251 16.94 2.95 2.80
C PRO A 251 18.39 3.38 3.09
N GLU A 252 18.65 4.69 3.18
CA GLU A 252 19.95 5.25 3.54
C GLU A 252 20.18 5.33 5.07
N GLY A 253 19.16 5.03 5.88
CA GLY A 253 19.14 5.17 7.34
C GLY A 253 18.29 6.37 7.82
N PRO A 254 18.02 6.50 9.14
CA PRO A 254 17.04 7.46 9.67
C PRO A 254 17.27 8.92 9.28
N TYR A 255 18.54 9.31 9.06
CA TYR A 255 18.95 10.66 8.68
C TYR A 255 19.79 10.67 7.39
N ALA A 256 19.64 9.66 6.53
CA ALA A 256 20.47 9.41 5.34
C ALA A 256 21.99 9.39 5.63
N ASN A 257 22.36 8.99 6.85
CA ASN A 257 23.73 9.01 7.36
C ASN A 257 24.44 7.64 7.30
N GLY A 258 23.74 6.58 6.91
CA GLY A 258 24.28 5.23 6.90
C GLY A 258 24.25 4.49 8.23
N ASP A 259 23.49 4.93 9.25
CA ASP A 259 23.40 4.24 10.55
C ASP A 259 22.50 2.98 10.50
N PRO A 260 23.07 1.75 10.56
CA PRO A 260 22.28 0.53 10.47
C PRO A 260 21.50 0.21 11.75
N MET A 261 22.01 0.56 12.93
CA MET A 261 21.30 0.30 14.18
C MET A 261 20.10 1.23 14.32
N GLY A 262 20.27 2.51 13.97
CA GLY A 262 19.15 3.44 13.90
C GLY A 262 18.10 2.99 12.88
N SER A 263 18.53 2.46 11.73
CA SER A 263 17.63 1.89 10.72
C SER A 263 16.86 0.68 11.26
N ALA A 264 17.50 -0.22 12.01
CA ALA A 264 16.83 -1.37 12.63
C ALA A 264 15.69 -0.96 13.59
N ARG A 265 15.89 0.10 14.38
CA ARG A 265 14.85 0.64 15.27
C ARG A 265 13.66 1.16 14.48
N ASP A 266 13.91 1.89 13.39
CA ASP A 266 12.86 2.39 12.51
C ASP A 266 12.11 1.24 11.85
N ILE A 267 12.82 0.24 11.30
CA ILE A 267 12.25 -0.96 10.68
C ILE A 267 11.29 -1.63 11.65
N ARG A 268 11.73 -1.90 12.88
CA ARG A 268 10.91 -2.56 13.91
C ARG A 268 9.63 -1.79 14.19
N THR A 269 9.75 -0.48 14.43
CA THR A 269 8.61 0.38 14.71
C THR A 269 7.62 0.38 13.55
N THR A 270 8.10 0.60 12.32
CA THR A 270 7.23 0.70 11.15
C THR A 270 6.57 -0.62 10.80
N PHE A 271 7.31 -1.73 10.75
CA PHE A 271 6.76 -3.04 10.43
C PHE A 271 5.78 -3.54 11.50
N THR A 272 6.05 -3.27 12.78
CA THR A 272 5.13 -3.58 13.88
C THR A 272 3.80 -2.85 13.70
N ARG A 273 3.83 -1.54 13.36
CA ARG A 273 2.62 -0.75 13.06
C ARG A 273 1.91 -1.18 11.78
N MET A 274 2.54 -2.05 11.00
CA MET A 274 1.97 -2.70 9.82
C MET A 274 1.70 -4.20 10.06
N ALA A 275 1.53 -4.62 11.31
CA ALA A 275 1.20 -5.98 11.71
C ALA A 275 2.27 -7.05 11.43
N MET A 276 3.54 -6.69 11.23
CA MET A 276 4.63 -7.64 11.01
C MET A 276 5.52 -7.73 12.23
N ASN A 277 5.79 -8.95 12.70
CA ASN A 277 6.76 -9.21 13.77
C ASN A 277 8.20 -9.30 13.21
N ASP A 278 9.20 -9.53 14.07
CA ASP A 278 10.61 -9.58 13.65
C ASP A 278 10.90 -10.69 12.63
N GLU A 279 10.29 -11.88 12.79
CA GLU A 279 10.47 -13.00 11.85
C GLU A 279 9.86 -12.69 10.47
N GLU A 280 8.64 -12.17 10.45
CA GLU A 280 7.94 -11.75 9.23
C GLU A 280 8.65 -10.58 8.55
N THR A 281 9.20 -9.65 9.32
CA THR A 281 9.95 -8.48 8.82
C THR A 281 11.21 -8.92 8.10
N VAL A 282 12.05 -9.76 8.72
CA VAL A 282 13.25 -10.30 8.08
C VAL A 282 12.88 -11.13 6.86
N ALA A 283 11.83 -11.96 6.95
CA ALA A 283 11.40 -12.79 5.85
C ALA A 283 10.96 -11.96 4.63
N LEU A 284 10.24 -10.85 4.84
CA LEU A 284 9.80 -9.95 3.78
C LEU A 284 10.94 -9.16 3.15
N ILE A 285 11.85 -8.60 3.96
CA ILE A 285 12.98 -7.80 3.45
C ILE A 285 13.95 -8.71 2.70
N ALA A 286 14.43 -9.78 3.34
CA ALA A 286 15.37 -10.70 2.70
C ALA A 286 14.75 -11.42 1.51
N GLY A 287 13.47 -11.79 1.60
CA GLY A 287 12.76 -12.48 0.53
C GLY A 287 12.49 -11.59 -0.68
N GLY A 288 12.12 -10.33 -0.45
CA GLY A 288 11.93 -9.35 -1.51
C GLY A 288 13.24 -8.95 -2.19
N HIS A 289 14.29 -8.69 -1.40
CA HIS A 289 15.61 -8.28 -1.90
C HIS A 289 16.45 -9.46 -2.44
N ALA A 290 15.94 -10.69 -2.43
CA ALA A 290 16.50 -11.79 -3.22
C ALA A 290 16.38 -11.53 -4.74
N PHE A 291 15.49 -10.62 -5.15
CA PHE A 291 15.17 -10.35 -6.55
C PHE A 291 15.53 -8.91 -6.97
N GLY A 292 15.94 -8.77 -8.23
CA GLY A 292 16.08 -7.48 -8.91
C GLY A 292 17.25 -6.62 -8.46
N LYS A 293 17.07 -5.31 -8.61
CA LYS A 293 18.05 -4.27 -8.31
C LYS A 293 17.36 -2.97 -7.92
N SER A 294 18.12 -2.05 -7.34
CA SER A 294 17.75 -0.64 -7.23
C SER A 294 18.32 0.18 -8.41
N HIS A 295 17.71 1.35 -8.66
CA HIS A 295 18.08 2.25 -9.75
C HIS A 295 18.42 3.66 -9.24
N GLY A 296 19.63 4.09 -9.52
CA GLY A 296 20.30 5.25 -8.94
C GLY A 296 21.35 5.85 -9.88
N MET A 297 21.12 5.81 -11.20
CA MET A 297 22.10 6.25 -12.19
C MET A 297 22.18 7.75 -12.40
N VAL A 298 21.11 8.49 -12.08
CA VAL A 298 20.99 9.92 -12.37
C VAL A 298 20.63 10.68 -11.10
N SER A 299 21.23 11.86 -10.91
CA SER A 299 20.91 12.72 -9.76
C SER A 299 19.41 13.05 -9.71
N PRO A 300 18.76 13.03 -8.52
CA PRO A 300 17.34 13.37 -8.38
C PRO A 300 17.01 14.79 -8.87
N LYS A 301 18.00 15.69 -8.92
CA LYS A 301 17.90 17.05 -9.49
C LYS A 301 17.54 17.10 -10.98
N ARG A 302 17.74 16.01 -11.71
CA ARG A 302 17.46 15.92 -13.14
C ARG A 302 16.09 15.30 -13.41
N ILE A 303 15.49 14.66 -12.42
CA ILE A 303 14.26 13.91 -12.58
C ILE A 303 13.08 14.87 -12.62
N GLY A 304 12.23 14.70 -13.64
CA GLY A 304 11.03 15.49 -13.83
C GLY A 304 9.96 15.26 -12.74
N PRO A 305 8.84 15.99 -12.84
CA PRO A 305 7.75 15.91 -11.87
C PRO A 305 7.17 14.49 -11.72
N PRO A 306 6.62 14.14 -10.53
CA PRO A 306 5.83 12.93 -10.34
C PRO A 306 4.51 12.99 -11.15
N PRO A 307 3.79 11.86 -11.32
CA PRO A 307 2.60 11.78 -12.18
C PRO A 307 1.56 12.89 -12.00
N GLU A 308 1.20 13.24 -10.76
CA GLU A 308 0.11 14.17 -10.45
C GLU A 308 0.34 15.59 -10.98
N ILE A 309 1.61 15.99 -11.15
CA ILE A 309 2.00 17.32 -11.65
C ILE A 309 2.87 17.22 -12.91
N ALA A 310 2.82 16.07 -13.59
CA ALA A 310 3.49 15.89 -14.86
C ALA A 310 2.75 16.61 -16.00
N PRO A 311 3.45 17.01 -17.08
CA PRO A 311 2.80 17.60 -18.25
C PRO A 311 1.73 16.66 -18.84
N MET A 312 0.67 17.23 -19.41
CA MET A 312 -0.48 16.47 -19.94
C MET A 312 -0.04 15.43 -20.99
N GLU A 313 0.95 15.74 -21.81
CA GLU A 313 1.52 14.84 -22.81
C GLU A 313 2.22 13.59 -22.21
N ALA A 314 2.49 13.57 -20.91
CA ALA A 314 2.98 12.39 -20.21
C ALA A 314 1.88 11.36 -19.94
N MET A 315 0.60 11.70 -20.16
CA MET A 315 -0.55 10.79 -20.10
C MET A 315 -0.60 9.96 -18.81
N GLY A 316 -0.45 10.63 -17.66
CA GLY A 316 -0.48 10.01 -16.33
C GLY A 316 0.79 9.26 -15.93
N LEU A 317 1.90 9.42 -16.68
CA LEU A 317 3.22 8.99 -16.26
C LEU A 317 4.01 10.17 -15.69
N GLY A 318 5.01 9.87 -14.84
CA GLY A 318 5.88 10.87 -14.21
C GLY A 318 7.35 10.46 -14.19
N TRP A 319 8.14 11.18 -13.40
CA TRP A 319 9.56 10.95 -13.15
C TRP A 319 10.40 10.86 -14.43
N ARG A 320 10.06 11.69 -15.43
CA ARG A 320 10.79 11.70 -16.70
C ARG A 320 12.28 11.96 -16.43
N ASN A 321 13.12 11.02 -16.84
CA ASN A 321 14.56 11.16 -16.80
C ASN A 321 15.07 11.69 -18.15
N PRO A 322 15.72 12.87 -18.19
CA PRO A 322 16.21 13.46 -19.42
C PRO A 322 17.58 12.93 -19.87
N GLU A 323 18.27 12.12 -19.05
CA GLU A 323 19.61 11.62 -19.37
C GLU A 323 19.54 10.32 -20.18
N GLY A 324 20.34 10.26 -21.25
CA GLY A 324 20.39 9.09 -22.14
C GLY A 324 19.01 8.74 -22.70
N THR A 325 18.62 7.46 -22.58
CA THR A 325 17.28 6.99 -22.94
C THR A 325 16.24 7.30 -21.86
N GLY A 326 16.66 7.65 -20.65
CA GLY A 326 15.81 7.85 -19.47
C GLY A 326 15.35 6.57 -18.78
N PHE A 327 15.68 5.40 -19.33
CA PHE A 327 15.35 4.07 -18.83
C PHE A 327 16.50 3.10 -19.13
N GLY A 328 16.35 1.81 -18.85
CA GLY A 328 17.41 0.83 -19.04
C GLY A 328 18.63 1.14 -18.15
N GLU A 329 19.81 1.23 -18.74
CA GLU A 329 21.06 1.58 -18.06
C GLU A 329 21.09 3.00 -17.47
N PHE A 330 20.14 3.87 -17.83
CA PHE A 330 20.02 5.23 -17.27
C PHE A 330 18.95 5.34 -16.18
N THR A 331 18.26 4.25 -15.83
CA THR A 331 17.11 4.29 -14.92
C THR A 331 17.46 4.93 -13.56
N MET A 332 16.55 5.76 -13.06
CA MET A 332 16.62 6.37 -11.74
C MET A 332 15.27 6.22 -11.05
N THR A 333 15.28 5.67 -9.83
CA THR A 333 14.08 5.45 -9.01
C THR A 333 14.29 5.99 -7.59
N ASN A 334 15.11 5.33 -6.77
CA ASN A 334 15.30 5.70 -5.36
C ASN A 334 16.70 6.30 -5.08
N GLY A 335 17.57 6.37 -6.09
CA GLY A 335 18.93 6.88 -5.96
C GLY A 335 19.98 5.86 -5.56
N ILE A 336 19.58 4.66 -5.13
CA ILE A 336 20.49 3.54 -4.82
C ILE A 336 20.71 2.73 -6.10
N GLU A 337 21.93 2.27 -6.34
CA GLU A 337 22.27 1.56 -7.58
C GLU A 337 22.94 0.22 -7.29
N GLY A 338 22.38 -0.86 -7.85
CA GLY A 338 22.97 -2.19 -7.82
C GLY A 338 21.98 -3.28 -7.37
N SER A 339 22.45 -4.52 -7.44
CA SER A 339 21.70 -5.71 -7.03
C SER A 339 22.29 -6.33 -5.77
N TRP A 340 21.44 -7.01 -5.00
CA TRP A 340 21.82 -7.72 -3.79
C TRP A 340 22.42 -9.12 -4.06
N THR A 341 22.08 -9.72 -5.21
CA THR A 341 22.39 -11.11 -5.54
C THR A 341 23.04 -11.23 -6.93
N PRO A 342 23.84 -12.27 -7.20
CA PRO A 342 24.39 -12.51 -8.53
C PRO A 342 23.35 -12.99 -9.55
N ASN A 343 22.21 -13.55 -9.09
CA ASN A 343 21.11 -14.07 -9.91
C ASN A 343 19.78 -13.36 -9.57
N PRO A 344 19.53 -12.15 -10.07
CA PRO A 344 18.42 -11.30 -9.59
C PRO A 344 17.02 -11.79 -9.98
N THR A 345 16.91 -12.85 -10.77
CA THR A 345 15.64 -13.38 -11.30
C THR A 345 15.38 -14.81 -10.85
N GLN A 346 16.06 -15.26 -9.79
CA GLN A 346 15.97 -16.62 -9.26
C GLN A 346 15.84 -16.60 -7.73
N TRP A 347 14.93 -17.43 -7.21
CA TRP A 347 14.82 -17.68 -5.77
C TRP A 347 15.97 -18.55 -5.30
N ASP A 348 16.80 -18.00 -4.42
CA ASP A 348 17.87 -18.68 -3.72
C ASP A 348 18.11 -18.01 -2.35
N ASN A 349 19.18 -18.41 -1.65
CA ASN A 349 19.55 -17.85 -0.35
C ASN A 349 20.73 -16.86 -0.46
N ASP A 350 21.04 -16.36 -1.66
CA ASP A 350 22.27 -15.59 -1.88
C ASP A 350 22.21 -14.21 -1.24
N TYR A 351 21.03 -13.60 -1.06
CA TYR A 351 20.89 -12.37 -0.26
C TYR A 351 21.46 -12.54 1.15
N LEU A 352 20.99 -13.54 1.91
CA LEU A 352 21.45 -13.76 3.29
C LEU A 352 22.90 -14.27 3.33
N LYS A 353 23.28 -15.16 2.41
CA LYS A 353 24.67 -15.63 2.31
C LYS A 353 25.62 -14.46 2.06
N ASN A 354 25.31 -13.58 1.12
CA ASN A 354 26.15 -12.42 0.81
C ASN A 354 26.22 -11.46 2.00
N LEU A 355 25.07 -11.12 2.58
CA LEU A 355 24.98 -10.21 3.73
C LEU A 355 25.89 -10.67 4.89
N PHE A 356 25.87 -11.96 5.21
CA PHE A 356 26.62 -12.51 6.35
C PHE A 356 28.05 -12.94 6.02
N LYS A 357 28.35 -13.34 4.77
CA LYS A 357 29.68 -13.79 4.35
C LYS A 357 30.68 -12.65 4.24
N PHE A 358 30.23 -11.48 3.79
CA PHE A 358 31.12 -10.36 3.50
C PHE A 358 31.09 -9.29 4.59
N GLU A 359 32.23 -8.61 4.71
CA GLU A 359 32.31 -7.31 5.37
C GLU A 359 32.00 -6.21 4.36
N TRP A 360 31.26 -5.21 4.82
CA TRP A 360 30.65 -4.19 3.98
C TRP A 360 31.25 -2.82 4.33
N GLN A 361 31.53 -2.03 3.31
CA GLN A 361 31.93 -0.64 3.48
C GLN A 361 30.89 0.30 2.85
N GLN A 362 30.60 1.39 3.56
CA GLN A 362 29.75 2.44 3.04
C GLN A 362 30.41 3.11 1.83
N THR A 363 29.61 3.42 0.82
CA THR A 363 29.99 4.05 -0.44
C THR A 363 28.84 4.95 -0.90
N LYS A 364 29.05 5.67 -2.01
CA LYS A 364 28.00 6.43 -2.69
C LYS A 364 27.61 5.78 -4.02
N SER A 365 26.32 5.83 -4.35
CA SER A 365 25.80 5.49 -5.67
C SER A 365 26.23 6.54 -6.71
N PRO A 366 26.05 6.29 -8.02
CA PRO A 366 26.23 7.32 -9.05
C PRO A 366 25.37 8.58 -8.81
N ALA A 367 24.15 8.42 -8.28
CA ALA A 367 23.28 9.53 -7.90
C ALA A 367 23.66 10.22 -6.57
N GLY A 368 24.63 9.68 -5.81
CA GLY A 368 25.12 10.23 -4.54
C GLY A 368 24.45 9.69 -3.27
N ALA A 369 23.55 8.70 -3.39
CA ALA A 369 22.90 8.06 -2.26
C ALA A 369 23.89 7.19 -1.46
N SER A 370 23.71 7.13 -0.14
CA SER A 370 24.44 6.24 0.76
C SER A 370 24.04 4.79 0.54
N GLN A 371 25.00 3.93 0.23
CA GLN A 371 24.81 2.49 0.09
C GLN A 371 26.07 1.75 0.54
N TRP A 372 26.05 0.42 0.48
CA TRP A 372 27.14 -0.43 0.94
C TRP A 372 27.60 -1.35 -0.18
N LYS A 373 28.92 -1.62 -0.23
CA LYS A 373 29.53 -2.60 -1.14
C LYS A 373 30.44 -3.56 -0.37
N PRO A 374 30.67 -4.80 -0.86
CA PRO A 374 31.62 -5.71 -0.25
C PRO A 374 33.04 -5.11 -0.25
N ILE A 375 33.78 -5.33 0.83
CA ILE A 375 35.22 -4.99 0.91
C ILE A 375 36.04 -5.99 0.08
N ASP A 376 35.64 -7.26 0.06
CA ASP A 376 36.33 -8.32 -0.69
C ASP A 376 36.22 -8.06 -2.21
N PRO A 377 37.34 -7.82 -2.92
CA PRO A 377 37.32 -7.58 -4.35
C PRO A 377 36.91 -8.82 -5.17
N ASN A 378 36.95 -10.01 -4.57
CA ASN A 378 36.55 -11.28 -5.16
C ASN A 378 35.10 -11.67 -4.81
N ALA A 379 34.35 -10.81 -4.13
CA ALA A 379 32.92 -11.02 -3.95
C ALA A 379 32.24 -11.26 -5.32
N PRO A 380 31.20 -12.12 -5.39
CA PRO A 380 30.51 -12.37 -6.63
C PRO A 380 29.95 -11.06 -7.20
N LYS A 381 29.78 -11.02 -8.51
CA LYS A 381 29.24 -9.86 -9.22
C LYS A 381 27.92 -10.24 -9.87
N THR A 382 27.08 -9.25 -10.06
CA THR A 382 25.83 -9.38 -10.81
C THR A 382 26.08 -8.96 -12.25
N PRO A 383 25.62 -9.72 -13.26
CA PRO A 383 25.59 -9.25 -14.63
C PRO A 383 24.85 -7.92 -14.74
N ASP A 384 25.28 -7.05 -15.64
CA ASP A 384 24.51 -5.83 -15.92
C ASP A 384 23.14 -6.19 -16.54
N ALA A 385 22.12 -5.40 -16.20
CA ALA A 385 20.75 -5.64 -16.63
C ALA A 385 20.52 -5.39 -18.12
N HIS A 386 21.34 -4.54 -18.75
CA HIS A 386 21.16 -4.08 -20.13
C HIS A 386 22.43 -4.09 -20.97
N ILE A 387 23.63 -4.07 -20.37
CA ILE A 387 24.91 -4.00 -21.07
C ILE A 387 25.57 -5.39 -21.12
N PRO A 388 25.60 -6.07 -22.29
CA PRO A 388 26.13 -7.42 -22.40
C PRO A 388 27.60 -7.52 -21.95
N GLY A 389 27.89 -8.47 -21.06
CA GLY A 389 29.25 -8.76 -20.59
C GLY A 389 29.77 -7.83 -19.48
N GLN A 390 29.05 -6.75 -19.14
CA GLN A 390 29.39 -5.94 -17.97
C GLN A 390 28.98 -6.67 -16.68
N MET A 391 29.80 -6.54 -15.64
CA MET A 391 29.57 -7.14 -14.33
C MET A 391 29.69 -6.06 -13.25
N ASN A 392 28.66 -5.94 -12.41
CA ASN A 392 28.55 -4.94 -11.36
C ASN A 392 28.80 -5.56 -9.96
N PRO A 393 29.43 -4.83 -9.03
CA PRO A 393 29.54 -5.28 -7.64
C PRO A 393 28.15 -5.44 -6.99
N LEU A 394 28.07 -6.30 -5.96
CA LEU A 394 26.90 -6.35 -5.10
C LEU A 394 26.69 -5.01 -4.36
N MET A 395 25.44 -4.76 -4.00
CA MET A 395 24.99 -3.61 -3.23
C MET A 395 24.12 -4.06 -2.06
N MET A 396 24.27 -3.41 -0.91
CA MET A 396 23.34 -3.49 0.22
C MET A 396 22.91 -2.07 0.62
N MET A 397 21.66 -1.91 1.01
CA MET A 397 21.16 -0.68 1.63
C MET A 397 21.56 -0.63 3.11
N THR A 398 21.51 0.55 3.73
CA THR A 398 21.68 0.65 5.19
C THR A 398 20.62 -0.18 5.93
N SER A 399 19.40 -0.23 5.39
CA SER A 399 18.31 -1.07 5.90
C SER A 399 18.56 -2.57 5.77
N ASP A 400 19.41 -3.01 4.84
CA ASP A 400 19.83 -4.41 4.75
C ASP A 400 20.90 -4.72 5.81
N ILE A 401 21.90 -3.83 5.94
CA ILE A 401 22.94 -3.95 6.97
C ILE A 401 22.34 -3.93 8.38
N ALA A 402 21.21 -3.24 8.56
CA ALA A 402 20.44 -3.22 9.80
C ALA A 402 20.07 -4.64 10.29
N LEU A 403 19.72 -5.55 9.37
CA LEU A 403 19.35 -6.93 9.70
C LEU A 403 20.52 -7.74 10.26
N LYS A 404 21.75 -7.50 9.77
CA LYS A 404 22.99 -8.11 10.29
C LYS A 404 23.39 -7.51 11.65
N THR A 405 23.02 -6.25 11.90
CA THR A 405 23.52 -5.42 13.01
C THR A 405 22.66 -5.53 14.27
N ASP A 406 21.33 -5.54 14.14
CA ASP A 406 20.43 -5.71 15.29
C ASP A 406 20.43 -7.16 15.79
N PRO A 407 20.64 -7.43 17.09
CA PRO A 407 20.76 -8.80 17.58
C PRO A 407 19.54 -9.69 17.34
N ALA A 408 18.32 -9.16 17.38
CA ALA A 408 17.11 -9.95 17.20
C ALA A 408 16.88 -10.25 15.71
N TYR A 409 17.07 -9.28 14.82
CA TYR A 409 17.04 -9.54 13.37
C TYR A 409 18.15 -10.48 12.94
N ARG A 410 19.36 -10.30 13.48
CA ARG A 410 20.49 -11.17 13.21
C ARG A 410 20.18 -12.63 13.55
N ALA A 411 19.57 -12.89 14.70
CA ALA A 411 19.20 -14.24 15.10
C ALA A 411 18.20 -14.89 14.12
N VAL A 412 17.23 -14.11 13.60
CA VAL A 412 16.31 -14.60 12.56
C VAL A 412 17.04 -14.83 11.24
N CYS A 413 17.93 -13.92 10.82
CA CYS A 413 18.73 -14.10 9.61
C CYS A 413 19.62 -15.35 9.70
N GLU A 414 20.25 -15.61 10.84
CA GLU A 414 21.07 -16.81 11.06
C GLU A 414 20.22 -18.08 11.05
N LYS A 415 18.98 -18.05 11.58
CA LYS A 415 18.02 -19.15 11.42
C LYS A 415 17.75 -19.43 9.93
N PHE A 416 17.41 -18.42 9.15
CA PHE A 416 17.09 -18.53 7.72
C PHE A 416 18.31 -18.86 6.84
N LEU A 417 19.51 -18.43 7.24
CA LEU A 417 20.75 -18.79 6.56
C LEU A 417 21.06 -20.28 6.71
N ASN A 418 20.77 -20.85 7.90
CA ASN A 418 21.00 -22.26 8.21
C ASN A 418 19.85 -23.18 7.76
N ASP A 419 18.65 -22.64 7.56
CA ASP A 419 17.45 -23.37 7.15
C ASP A 419 16.69 -22.60 6.06
N PHE A 420 17.02 -22.91 4.80
CA PHE A 420 16.42 -22.27 3.63
C PHE A 420 14.94 -22.63 3.43
N ASP A 421 14.51 -23.80 3.90
CA ASP A 421 13.11 -24.21 3.83
C ASP A 421 12.28 -23.40 4.83
N ALA A 422 12.79 -23.18 6.04
CA ALA A 422 12.15 -22.29 7.02
C ALA A 422 12.06 -20.86 6.50
N PHE A 423 13.12 -20.36 5.85
CA PHE A 423 13.09 -19.03 5.22
C PHE A 423 12.01 -18.96 4.13
N THR A 424 11.99 -19.95 3.24
CA THR A 424 11.00 -20.04 2.15
C THR A 424 9.57 -20.05 2.69
N GLN A 425 9.29 -20.86 3.72
CA GLN A 425 7.96 -20.92 4.34
C GLN A 425 7.59 -19.61 5.04
N ALA A 426 8.52 -19.00 5.78
CA ALA A 426 8.29 -17.74 6.48
C ALA A 426 7.98 -16.61 5.48
N PHE A 427 8.78 -16.46 4.42
CA PHE A 427 8.53 -15.46 3.39
C PHE A 427 7.22 -15.73 2.66
N SER A 428 6.90 -16.99 2.37
CA SER A 428 5.71 -17.37 1.62
C SER A 428 4.44 -16.99 2.37
N LYS A 429 4.42 -17.28 3.68
CA LYS A 429 3.30 -16.92 4.56
C LYS A 429 3.25 -15.42 4.87
N ALA A 430 4.39 -14.76 5.08
CA ALA A 430 4.43 -13.33 5.34
C ALA A 430 4.01 -12.50 4.10
N TRP A 431 4.38 -12.93 2.90
CA TRP A 431 3.91 -12.35 1.63
C TRP A 431 2.40 -12.48 1.48
N TYR A 432 1.84 -13.65 1.80
CA TYR A 432 0.39 -13.86 1.78
C TYR A 432 -0.31 -12.94 2.79
N LYS A 433 0.17 -12.88 4.03
CA LYS A 433 -0.36 -11.96 5.05
C LYS A 433 -0.29 -10.50 4.59
N LEU A 434 0.87 -10.05 4.10
CA LEU A 434 1.06 -8.69 3.58
C LEU A 434 -0.01 -8.32 2.57
N THR A 435 -0.19 -9.18 1.58
CA THR A 435 -1.02 -8.88 0.42
C THR A 435 -2.52 -9.06 0.67
N HIS A 436 -2.92 -9.62 1.82
CA HIS A 436 -4.33 -9.92 2.13
C HIS A 436 -4.81 -9.36 3.49
N ARG A 437 -3.96 -8.73 4.29
CA ARG A 437 -4.27 -8.23 5.66
C ARG A 437 -5.42 -7.22 5.74
N ASP A 438 -5.75 -6.55 4.65
CA ASP A 438 -6.81 -5.56 4.51
C ASP A 438 -8.07 -6.10 3.80
N MET A 439 -8.09 -7.39 3.49
CA MET A 439 -9.25 -8.04 2.85
C MET A 439 -10.30 -8.52 3.87
N GLY A 440 -10.03 -8.42 5.17
CA GLY A 440 -10.96 -8.83 6.22
C GLY A 440 -11.19 -10.36 6.28
N PRO A 441 -12.42 -10.79 6.61
CA PRO A 441 -12.74 -12.21 6.80
C PRO A 441 -12.50 -13.06 5.56
N ARG A 442 -12.14 -14.33 5.77
CA ARG A 442 -11.86 -15.32 4.71
C ARG A 442 -13.04 -15.59 3.78
N GLU A 443 -14.25 -15.25 4.18
CA GLU A 443 -15.47 -15.36 3.38
C GLU A 443 -15.46 -14.37 2.19
N ARG A 444 -14.68 -13.29 2.28
CA ARG A 444 -14.50 -12.33 1.16
C ARG A 444 -13.49 -12.81 0.10
N TYR A 445 -12.79 -13.91 0.34
CA TYR A 445 -11.67 -14.34 -0.49
C TYR A 445 -12.19 -15.15 -1.67
N LEU A 446 -11.79 -14.75 -2.88
CA LEU A 446 -12.20 -15.35 -4.16
C LEU A 446 -11.05 -16.08 -4.85
N GLY A 447 -11.39 -16.92 -5.81
CA GLY A 447 -10.44 -17.65 -6.65
C GLY A 447 -9.98 -19.01 -6.07
N PRO A 448 -9.35 -19.84 -6.93
CA PRO A 448 -9.06 -21.25 -6.61
C PRO A 448 -7.82 -21.44 -5.72
N GLU A 449 -6.97 -20.43 -5.56
CA GLU A 449 -5.72 -20.51 -4.78
C GLU A 449 -5.85 -19.91 -3.37
N LYS A 450 -7.07 -19.57 -2.93
CA LYS A 450 -7.31 -18.95 -1.63
C LYS A 450 -7.00 -19.91 -0.47
N ARG A 451 -6.46 -19.37 0.62
CA ARG A 451 -6.15 -20.14 1.84
C ARG A 451 -7.06 -19.70 2.96
N ASN A 452 -7.97 -20.60 3.31
CA ASN A 452 -9.03 -20.39 4.30
C ASN A 452 -8.82 -21.26 5.54
N GLU A 453 -7.56 -21.45 5.94
CA GLU A 453 -7.16 -22.28 7.07
C GLU A 453 -7.38 -21.56 8.41
N ASP A 454 -7.78 -22.29 9.46
CA ASP A 454 -8.05 -21.71 10.78
C ASP A 454 -6.77 -21.15 11.47
N GLY A 455 -5.58 -21.54 11.01
CA GLY A 455 -4.29 -21.10 11.55
C GLY A 455 -3.83 -19.69 11.14
N LEU A 456 -4.61 -18.99 10.31
CA LEU A 456 -4.30 -17.64 9.84
C LEU A 456 -4.99 -16.59 10.71
N LEU A 457 -4.52 -16.43 11.96
CA LEU A 457 -5.18 -15.59 12.97
C LEU A 457 -5.42 -14.13 12.56
N TRP A 458 -4.62 -13.60 11.64
CA TRP A 458 -4.78 -12.24 11.12
C TRP A 458 -6.03 -12.05 10.24
N GLN A 459 -6.68 -13.14 9.82
CA GLN A 459 -7.98 -13.12 9.14
C GLN A 459 -9.17 -12.99 10.11
N ASP A 460 -8.91 -12.93 11.42
CA ASP A 460 -9.92 -12.96 12.49
C ASP A 460 -10.96 -14.09 12.26
N PRO A 461 -10.54 -15.37 12.23
CA PRO A 461 -11.42 -16.48 11.84
C PRO A 461 -12.63 -16.61 12.78
N ILE A 462 -13.77 -16.96 12.19
CA ILE A 462 -15.02 -17.28 12.89
C ILE A 462 -15.36 -18.74 12.53
N PRO A 463 -15.68 -19.60 13.52
CA PRO A 463 -16.09 -20.97 13.26
C PRO A 463 -17.34 -21.01 12.36
N PRO A 464 -17.43 -21.95 11.40
CA PRO A 464 -18.68 -22.17 10.68
C PRO A 464 -19.76 -22.65 11.65
N ALA A 465 -21.02 -22.29 11.37
CA ALA A 465 -22.15 -22.81 12.14
C ALA A 465 -22.30 -24.32 11.89
N ASP A 466 -22.30 -25.11 12.96
CA ASP A 466 -22.48 -26.58 12.95
C ASP A 466 -23.91 -27.00 13.33
N HIS A 467 -24.83 -26.05 13.34
CA HIS A 467 -26.23 -26.20 13.70
C HIS A 467 -27.15 -25.50 12.69
N GLY A 468 -28.45 -25.79 12.74
CA GLY A 468 -29.45 -25.10 11.92
C GLY A 468 -29.56 -23.62 12.27
N VAL A 469 -29.87 -22.79 11.25
CA VAL A 469 -30.16 -21.36 11.45
C VAL A 469 -31.61 -21.22 11.94
N ILE A 470 -31.82 -20.38 12.94
CA ILE A 470 -33.15 -20.09 13.49
C ILE A 470 -34.07 -19.47 12.43
N GLY A 471 -35.34 -19.88 12.43
CA GLY A 471 -36.38 -19.37 11.55
C GLY A 471 -37.12 -18.16 12.12
N VAL A 472 -38.12 -17.68 11.38
CA VAL A 472 -38.93 -16.50 11.76
C VAL A 472 -39.67 -16.72 13.09
N GLY A 473 -40.15 -17.94 13.35
CA GLY A 473 -40.86 -18.29 14.58
C GLY A 473 -39.95 -18.26 15.81
N GLU A 474 -38.77 -18.87 15.71
CA GLU A 474 -37.74 -18.86 16.75
C GLU A 474 -37.25 -17.43 17.04
N VAL A 475 -37.04 -16.60 16.00
CA VAL A 475 -36.68 -15.19 16.17
C VAL A 475 -37.74 -14.42 16.96
N ALA A 476 -39.03 -14.64 16.69
CA ALA A 476 -40.12 -13.99 17.42
C ALA A 476 -40.17 -14.43 18.89
N ALA A 477 -39.98 -15.72 19.15
CA ALA A 477 -39.90 -16.27 20.51
C ALA A 477 -38.71 -15.67 21.28
N LEU A 478 -37.51 -15.67 20.68
CA LEU A 478 -36.30 -15.12 21.29
C LEU A 478 -36.43 -13.62 21.61
N LYS A 479 -37.04 -12.82 20.72
CA LYS A 479 -37.30 -11.40 21.00
C LYS A 479 -38.17 -11.21 22.26
N THR A 480 -39.17 -12.06 22.43
CA THR A 480 -40.04 -12.04 23.62
C THR A 480 -39.26 -12.40 24.88
N SER A 481 -38.47 -13.48 24.82
CA SER A 481 -37.62 -13.91 25.94
C SER A 481 -36.57 -12.86 26.32
N ILE A 482 -35.93 -12.21 25.34
CA ILE A 482 -34.96 -11.12 25.58
C ILE A 482 -35.62 -9.94 26.30
N LEU A 483 -36.82 -9.52 25.88
CA LEU A 483 -37.56 -8.43 26.53
C LEU A 483 -38.01 -8.79 27.95
N ALA A 484 -38.22 -10.08 28.23
CA ALA A 484 -38.56 -10.59 29.56
C ALA A 484 -37.34 -10.78 30.48
N ALA A 485 -36.10 -10.69 29.97
CA ALA A 485 -34.87 -10.99 30.71
C ALA A 485 -34.47 -9.91 31.76
N GLY A 486 -35.31 -8.90 31.98
CA GLY A 486 -35.06 -7.84 32.98
C GLY A 486 -33.97 -6.83 32.59
N VAL A 487 -33.56 -6.81 31.31
CA VAL A 487 -32.59 -5.85 30.77
C VAL A 487 -33.33 -4.67 30.14
N SER A 488 -32.84 -3.44 30.37
CA SER A 488 -33.49 -2.25 29.78
C SER A 488 -33.28 -2.19 28.26
N VAL A 489 -34.23 -1.59 27.54
CA VAL A 489 -34.10 -1.33 26.10
C VAL A 489 -32.83 -0.54 25.78
N SER A 490 -32.49 0.45 26.62
CA SER A 490 -31.27 1.24 26.46
C SER A 490 -30.00 0.39 26.54
N ASP A 491 -29.95 -0.58 27.45
CA ASP A 491 -28.83 -1.51 27.60
C ASP A 491 -28.71 -2.47 26.41
N LEU A 492 -29.83 -2.98 25.90
CA LEU A 492 -29.87 -3.85 24.72
C LEU A 492 -29.37 -3.11 23.47
N VAL A 493 -29.87 -1.88 23.24
CA VAL A 493 -29.46 -1.04 22.11
C VAL A 493 -27.98 -0.67 22.22
N PHE A 494 -27.52 -0.24 23.41
CA PHE A 494 -26.11 0.08 23.63
C PHE A 494 -25.21 -1.12 23.37
N THR A 495 -25.59 -2.31 23.86
CA THR A 495 -24.82 -3.55 23.67
C THR A 495 -24.75 -3.96 22.20
N ALA A 496 -25.86 -3.89 21.47
CA ALA A 496 -25.90 -4.17 20.04
C ALA A 496 -25.03 -3.18 19.24
N PHE A 497 -25.13 -1.89 19.55
CA PHE A 497 -24.30 -0.86 18.92
C PHE A 497 -22.82 -1.04 19.24
N SER A 498 -22.44 -1.30 20.50
CA SER A 498 -21.06 -1.57 20.91
C SER A 498 -20.44 -2.76 20.17
N ALA A 499 -21.22 -3.81 19.89
CA ALA A 499 -20.74 -4.93 19.08
C ALA A 499 -20.50 -4.51 17.62
N ALA A 500 -21.47 -3.82 17.01
CA ALA A 500 -21.42 -3.41 15.61
C ALA A 500 -20.40 -2.31 15.31
N ALA A 501 -20.25 -1.32 16.20
CA ALA A 501 -19.44 -0.11 16.01
C ALA A 501 -17.93 -0.36 15.96
N THR A 502 -17.48 -1.60 16.23
CA THR A 502 -16.08 -1.98 16.02
C THR A 502 -15.73 -2.22 14.56
N TYR A 503 -16.73 -2.34 13.67
CA TYR A 503 -16.49 -2.50 12.24
C TYR A 503 -15.81 -1.25 11.67
N ARG A 504 -14.78 -1.46 10.85
CA ARG A 504 -14.16 -0.41 10.04
C ARG A 504 -14.02 -0.88 8.61
N ASN A 505 -14.49 -0.06 7.67
CA ASN A 505 -14.50 -0.43 6.26
C ASN A 505 -13.10 -0.45 5.64
N SER A 506 -12.12 0.23 6.23
CA SER A 506 -10.76 0.31 5.69
C SER A 506 -10.10 -1.06 5.51
N ASP A 507 -10.15 -1.92 6.53
CA ASP A 507 -9.61 -3.30 6.48
C ASP A 507 -10.66 -4.39 6.70
N LYS A 508 -11.94 -4.00 6.72
CA LYS A 508 -13.11 -4.88 6.84
C LYS A 508 -13.11 -5.72 8.13
N ARG A 509 -12.40 -5.28 9.18
CA ARG A 509 -12.35 -5.95 10.49
C ARG A 509 -13.43 -5.45 11.44
N GLY A 510 -13.68 -6.23 12.49
CA GLY A 510 -14.66 -5.90 13.54
C GLY A 510 -16.11 -6.20 13.16
N GLY A 511 -17.04 -5.63 13.92
CA GLY A 511 -18.48 -5.86 13.77
C GLY A 511 -19.03 -6.92 14.73
N ALA A 512 -20.33 -7.18 14.62
CA ALA A 512 -21.05 -8.02 15.57
C ALA A 512 -20.84 -9.54 15.39
N ASN A 513 -20.46 -9.98 14.18
CA ASN A 513 -20.24 -11.40 13.90
C ASN A 513 -19.09 -11.98 14.76
N GLY A 514 -19.25 -13.23 15.21
CA GLY A 514 -18.32 -13.91 16.11
C GLY A 514 -18.48 -13.53 17.60
N GLY A 515 -19.40 -12.63 17.95
CA GLY A 515 -19.72 -12.33 19.36
C GLY A 515 -18.53 -11.78 20.16
N ARG A 516 -17.56 -11.14 19.49
CA ARG A 516 -16.27 -10.75 20.09
C ARG A 516 -16.37 -9.72 21.22
N LEU A 517 -17.50 -9.01 21.33
CA LEU A 517 -17.81 -8.16 22.47
C LEU A 517 -17.75 -8.93 23.81
N ALA A 518 -18.04 -10.23 23.79
CA ALA A 518 -17.96 -11.11 24.96
C ALA A 518 -16.54 -11.64 25.26
N LEU A 519 -15.56 -11.34 24.41
CA LEU A 519 -14.19 -11.83 24.48
C LEU A 519 -13.20 -10.71 24.81
N ALA A 520 -12.00 -11.08 25.24
CA ALA A 520 -10.92 -10.12 25.42
C ALA A 520 -10.40 -9.63 24.04
N PRO A 521 -10.01 -8.35 23.92
CA PRO A 521 -10.04 -7.32 24.97
C PRO A 521 -11.37 -6.56 25.07
N GLN A 522 -12.32 -6.74 24.14
CA GLN A 522 -13.52 -5.90 24.04
C GLN A 522 -14.42 -5.92 25.28
N LYS A 523 -14.51 -7.06 25.97
CA LYS A 523 -15.26 -7.21 27.23
C LYS A 523 -14.69 -6.36 28.37
N ASP A 524 -13.41 -6.02 28.30
CA ASP A 524 -12.67 -5.30 29.35
C ASP A 524 -12.49 -3.81 29.01
N TRP A 525 -12.96 -3.35 27.84
CA TRP A 525 -12.90 -1.94 27.47
C TRP A 525 -13.77 -1.08 28.39
N ALA A 526 -13.24 0.05 28.85
CA ALA A 526 -13.95 0.97 29.73
C ALA A 526 -15.30 1.43 29.14
N VAL A 527 -15.33 1.70 27.83
CA VAL A 527 -16.56 2.10 27.10
C VAL A 527 -17.62 0.98 27.09
N ASN A 528 -17.19 -0.28 27.16
CA ASN A 528 -18.08 -1.44 27.10
C ASN A 528 -18.48 -1.98 28.48
N ARG A 529 -18.09 -1.35 29.59
CA ARG A 529 -18.40 -1.84 30.95
C ARG A 529 -19.90 -2.13 31.15
N ARG A 530 -20.77 -1.32 30.52
CA ARG A 530 -22.23 -1.46 30.57
C ARG A 530 -22.76 -2.71 29.85
N THR A 531 -22.01 -3.27 28.90
CA THR A 531 -22.45 -4.43 28.09
C THR A 531 -22.26 -5.76 28.83
N VAL A 532 -21.33 -5.83 29.79
CA VAL A 532 -20.99 -7.07 30.50
C VAL A 532 -22.19 -7.75 31.18
N PRO A 533 -22.99 -7.07 32.03
CA PRO A 533 -24.17 -7.69 32.63
C PRO A 533 -25.24 -8.06 31.60
N VAL A 534 -25.34 -7.32 30.49
CA VAL A 534 -26.27 -7.62 29.39
C VAL A 534 -25.91 -8.91 28.70
N VAL A 535 -24.63 -9.07 28.32
CA VAL A 535 -24.12 -10.30 27.72
C VAL A 535 -24.33 -11.50 28.66
N ALA A 536 -24.16 -11.31 29.96
CA ALA A 536 -24.44 -12.36 30.95
C ALA A 536 -25.94 -12.75 30.98
N ALA A 537 -26.85 -11.76 30.95
CA ALA A 537 -28.28 -12.02 30.90
C ALA A 537 -28.71 -12.72 29.60
N LEU A 538 -28.17 -12.28 28.45
CA LEU A 538 -28.48 -12.87 27.14
C LEU A 538 -28.02 -14.32 27.02
N LYS A 539 -26.93 -14.72 27.69
CA LYS A 539 -26.50 -16.13 27.75
C LYS A 539 -27.50 -17.05 28.47
N GLY A 540 -28.37 -16.48 29.32
CA GLY A 540 -29.42 -17.22 30.02
C GLY A 540 -30.73 -17.34 29.23
N VAL A 541 -30.84 -16.68 28.07
CA VAL A 541 -32.00 -16.79 27.19
C VAL A 541 -31.84 -18.05 26.34
N MET A 542 -32.76 -19.01 26.53
CA MET A 542 -32.88 -20.22 25.70
C MET A 542 -33.89 -20.02 24.57
#